data_AF-A0AAW5S235-F1
#
_entry.id   AF-A0AAW5S235-F1
#
_cell.length_a   1.000
_cell.length_b   1.000
_cell.length_c   1.000
_cell.angle_alpha   90.00
_cell.angle_beta   90.00
_cell.angle_gamma   90.00
#
_symmetry.space_group_name_H-M   'P 1'
#
loop_
_entity.id
_entity.type
_entity.pdbx_description
1 polymer ?
#
loop_
_entity_poly.entity_id
_entity_poly.type
_entity_poly.pdbx_seq_one_letter_code
_entity_poly.pdbx_strand_id
1 'polypeptide(L)'
;MAQPDNVGAEPVPAEDRLDYRGEVFINFRNHTYQWVSIKLFALPAEADDYEVLASLIRHVRYRDSYGGTGEKDMETIHGPYWLYAITPEVFFPVSAFSAETLIRTWAEYAAPLPADRRDELERELYPRVLEATSRYQLPDLRGVAEHDWGSSVGSVTGFFEFVLIDRRTERLALVVASDD
;
A
#
# COMPACT_ATOMS: atom_id res chain seq x y z
N MET A 1 46.78 -28.27 -2.26
CA MET A 1 46.11 -27.09 -1.65
C MET A 1 45.32 -26.44 -2.77
N ALA A 2 44.00 -26.61 -2.77
CA ALA A 2 43.09 -25.95 -3.70
C ALA A 2 42.32 -24.88 -2.92
N GLN A 3 42.30 -23.68 -3.46
CA GLN A 3 41.62 -22.50 -2.94
C GLN A 3 40.12 -22.65 -3.22
N PRO A 4 39.21 -22.37 -2.27
CA PRO A 4 37.80 -22.42 -2.57
C PRO A 4 37.39 -21.15 -3.33
N ASP A 5 36.71 -21.36 -4.46
CA ASP A 5 36.08 -20.31 -5.25
C ASP A 5 34.99 -19.63 -4.42
N ASN A 6 35.20 -18.35 -4.17
CA ASN A 6 34.22 -17.46 -3.57
C ASN A 6 33.18 -17.13 -4.66
N VAL A 7 32.11 -17.90 -4.72
CA VAL A 7 30.95 -17.60 -5.57
C VAL A 7 30.28 -16.37 -4.97
N GLY A 8 30.60 -15.21 -5.53
CA GLY A 8 29.90 -13.97 -5.22
C GLY A 8 28.42 -14.15 -5.50
N ALA A 9 27.60 -14.00 -4.47
CA ALA A 9 26.16 -13.94 -4.63
C ALA A 9 25.84 -12.81 -5.62
N GLU A 10 25.16 -13.13 -6.72
CA GLU A 10 24.63 -12.12 -7.62
C GLU A 10 23.69 -11.18 -6.81
N PRO A 11 23.71 -9.86 -7.07
CA PRO A 11 22.80 -8.95 -6.39
C PRO A 11 21.37 -9.38 -6.71
N VAL A 12 20.65 -9.81 -5.67
CA VAL A 12 19.22 -10.10 -5.75
C VAL A 12 18.53 -8.87 -6.37
N PRO A 13 17.82 -9.04 -7.50
CA PRO A 13 17.07 -7.94 -8.13
C PRO A 13 16.21 -7.23 -7.08
N ALA A 14 16.14 -5.91 -7.11
CA ALA A 14 15.43 -5.15 -6.07
C ALA A 14 13.92 -5.47 -5.98
N GLU A 15 13.36 -6.10 -7.01
CA GLU A 15 12.01 -6.66 -7.08
C GLU A 15 11.81 -7.90 -6.19
N ASP A 16 12.88 -8.60 -5.82
CA ASP A 16 12.86 -9.81 -4.96
C ASP A 16 13.12 -9.51 -3.48
N ARG A 17 13.26 -8.23 -3.09
CA ARG A 17 13.58 -7.87 -1.70
C ARG A 17 12.41 -7.94 -0.72
N LEU A 18 11.16 -7.85 -1.21
CA LEU A 18 9.96 -7.95 -0.38
C LEU A 18 9.23 -9.25 -0.68
N ASP A 19 9.07 -10.10 0.33
CA ASP A 19 8.37 -11.38 0.19
C ASP A 19 6.88 -11.15 0.46
N TYR A 20 6.06 -11.18 -0.60
CA TYR A 20 4.62 -11.02 -0.55
C TYR A 20 3.94 -12.19 0.18
N ARG A 21 3.21 -11.87 1.26
CA ARG A 21 2.57 -12.83 2.16
C ARG A 21 1.08 -13.04 1.90
N GLY A 22 0.45 -12.15 1.14
CA GLY A 22 -0.97 -12.21 0.82
C GLY A 22 -1.65 -10.86 0.97
N GLU A 23 -2.97 -10.89 0.87
CA GLU A 23 -3.81 -9.71 0.86
C GLU A 23 -5.07 -9.93 1.70
N VAL A 24 -5.49 -8.86 2.38
CA VAL A 24 -6.80 -8.76 3.01
C VAL A 24 -7.59 -7.71 2.25
N PHE A 25 -8.77 -8.08 1.77
CA PHE A 25 -9.66 -7.17 1.04
C PHE A 25 -11.00 -7.04 1.76
N ILE A 26 -11.36 -5.82 2.13
CA ILE A 26 -12.57 -5.47 2.87
C ILE A 26 -13.44 -4.60 1.96
N ASN A 27 -14.41 -5.21 1.31
CA ASN A 27 -15.43 -4.49 0.55
C ASN A 27 -16.59 -4.12 1.48
N PHE A 28 -17.01 -2.85 1.51
CA PHE A 28 -18.03 -2.40 2.47
C PHE A 28 -19.44 -2.88 2.14
N ARG A 29 -19.71 -3.28 0.88
CA ARG A 29 -20.96 -3.91 0.43
C ARG A 29 -22.23 -3.16 0.86
N ASN A 30 -22.15 -1.84 0.97
CA ASN A 30 -23.23 -0.94 1.38
C ASN A 30 -23.63 0.04 0.27
N HIS A 31 -23.36 -0.33 -1.00
CA HIS A 31 -23.64 0.48 -2.20
C HIS A 31 -22.84 1.78 -2.32
N THR A 32 -21.79 1.98 -1.53
CA THR A 32 -20.87 3.15 -1.68
C THR A 32 -19.67 2.86 -2.56
N TYR A 33 -19.49 1.60 -3.00
CA TYR A 33 -18.32 1.09 -3.72
C TYR A 33 -17.00 1.21 -2.93
N GLN A 34 -17.03 1.63 -1.67
CA GLN A 34 -15.84 1.77 -0.85
C GLN A 34 -15.27 0.40 -0.44
N TRP A 35 -13.94 0.34 -0.45
CA TRP A 35 -13.19 -0.85 -0.07
C TRP A 35 -11.82 -0.48 0.52
N VAL A 36 -11.25 -1.43 1.27
CA VAL A 36 -9.86 -1.38 1.74
C VAL A 36 -9.11 -2.63 1.27
N SER A 37 -7.97 -2.42 0.63
CA SER A 37 -7.00 -3.44 0.24
C SER A 37 -5.77 -3.34 1.14
N ILE A 38 -5.33 -4.46 1.70
CA ILE A 38 -4.13 -4.54 2.56
C ILE A 38 -3.22 -5.63 2.01
N LYS A 39 -2.15 -5.24 1.32
CA LYS A 39 -1.12 -6.16 0.82
C LYS A 39 -0.01 -6.29 1.85
N LEU A 40 0.32 -7.53 2.20
CA LEU A 40 1.24 -7.87 3.27
C LEU A 40 2.56 -8.38 2.71
N PHE A 41 3.67 -7.91 3.27
CA PHE A 41 5.02 -8.36 2.91
C PHE A 41 5.86 -8.61 4.16
N ALA A 42 6.83 -9.51 4.05
CA ALA A 42 7.93 -9.58 5.01
C ALA A 42 9.00 -8.53 4.67
N LEU A 43 9.49 -7.84 5.70
CA LEU A 43 10.54 -6.84 5.59
C LEU A 43 11.93 -7.50 5.64
N PRO A 44 12.88 -7.05 4.81
CA PRO A 44 14.29 -7.38 5.00
C PRO A 44 14.84 -6.66 6.25
N ALA A 45 15.54 -7.40 7.11
CA ALA A 45 15.98 -6.94 8.44
C ALA A 45 16.86 -5.67 8.44
N GLU A 46 17.67 -5.46 7.39
CA GLU A 46 18.71 -4.42 7.35
C GLU A 46 18.37 -3.20 6.48
N ALA A 47 17.19 -3.15 5.85
CA ALA A 47 16.83 -2.02 4.97
C ALA A 47 16.33 -0.83 5.80
N ASP A 48 16.67 0.41 5.48
CA ASP A 48 15.99 1.57 6.09
C ASP A 48 14.58 1.80 5.48
N ASP A 49 13.82 2.76 6.02
CA ASP A 49 12.43 3.00 5.55
C ASP A 49 12.38 3.52 4.10
N TYR A 50 13.40 4.27 3.68
CA TYR A 50 13.51 4.75 2.30
C TYR A 50 13.76 3.58 1.34
N GLU A 51 14.66 2.66 1.70
CA GLU A 51 14.93 1.45 0.93
C GLU A 51 13.71 0.51 0.88
N VAL A 52 12.93 0.44 1.97
CA VAL A 52 11.66 -0.30 2.01
C VAL A 52 10.65 0.30 1.04
N LEU A 53 10.41 1.62 1.07
CA LEU A 53 9.52 2.31 0.13
C LEU A 53 9.98 2.11 -1.31
N ALA A 54 11.28 2.26 -1.58
CA ALA A 54 11.83 2.08 -2.90
C ALA A 54 11.65 0.63 -3.41
N SER A 55 11.81 -0.36 -2.52
CA SER A 55 11.60 -1.77 -2.86
C SER A 55 10.12 -2.08 -3.08
N LEU A 56 9.23 -1.49 -2.28
CA LEU A 56 7.78 -1.61 -2.46
C LEU A 56 7.35 -1.05 -3.81
N ILE A 57 7.72 0.20 -4.14
CA ILE A 57 7.34 0.86 -5.41
C ILE A 57 7.78 0.04 -6.64
N ARG A 58 8.95 -0.61 -6.56
CA ARG A 58 9.45 -1.47 -7.63
C ARG A 58 8.75 -2.82 -7.69
N HIS A 59 8.19 -3.31 -6.59
CA HIS A 59 7.61 -4.64 -6.49
C HIS A 59 6.35 -4.77 -7.36
N VAL A 60 6.20 -5.89 -8.07
CA VAL A 60 5.09 -6.11 -9.00
C VAL A 60 3.72 -5.90 -8.33
N ARG A 61 3.53 -6.40 -7.11
CA ARG A 61 2.28 -6.24 -6.33
C ARG A 61 1.94 -4.78 -5.95
N TYR A 62 2.91 -3.87 -6.03
CA TYR A 62 2.64 -2.45 -5.87
C TYR A 62 1.92 -1.90 -7.10
N ARG A 63 2.27 -2.33 -8.31
CA ARG A 63 1.78 -1.76 -9.59
C ARG A 63 0.33 -2.13 -9.93
N ASP A 64 -0.55 -2.13 -8.96
CA ASP A 64 -1.93 -2.47 -9.13
C ASP A 64 -2.71 -1.20 -9.48
N SER A 65 -3.44 -1.23 -10.59
CA SER A 65 -4.24 -0.09 -11.00
C SER A 65 -5.52 0.06 -10.20
N TYR A 66 -5.95 -0.98 -9.49
CA TYR A 66 -7.22 -1.06 -8.77
C TYR A 66 -8.47 -0.84 -9.64
N GLY A 67 -8.33 -0.72 -10.97
CA GLY A 67 -9.42 -0.52 -11.92
C GLY A 67 -10.00 -1.82 -12.51
N GLY A 68 -9.70 -2.99 -11.92
CA GLY A 68 -10.31 -4.27 -12.30
C GLY A 68 -9.80 -4.92 -13.61
N THR A 69 -8.71 -4.42 -14.19
CA THR A 69 -8.08 -4.95 -15.41
C THR A 69 -7.12 -6.13 -15.17
N GLY A 70 -6.83 -6.43 -13.91
CA GLY A 70 -5.91 -7.49 -13.48
C GLY A 70 -4.45 -7.17 -13.81
N GLU A 71 -3.68 -8.19 -14.21
CA GLU A 71 -2.22 -8.05 -14.41
C GLU A 71 -1.84 -7.16 -15.61
N LYS A 72 -2.80 -6.77 -16.45
CA LYS A 72 -2.55 -5.98 -17.68
C LYS A 72 -2.01 -4.58 -17.41
N ASP A 73 -2.23 -4.06 -16.21
CA ASP A 73 -1.83 -2.71 -15.84
C ASP A 73 -0.60 -2.67 -14.93
N MET A 74 0.01 -3.83 -14.65
CA MET A 74 1.15 -3.96 -13.72
C MET A 74 2.50 -3.53 -14.32
N GLU A 75 2.48 -2.51 -15.17
CA GLU A 75 3.64 -2.01 -15.89
C GLU A 75 3.96 -0.56 -15.52
N THR A 76 3.05 0.37 -15.82
CA THR A 76 3.35 1.81 -15.82
C THR A 76 2.46 2.65 -14.91
N ILE A 77 1.48 2.05 -14.23
CA ILE A 77 0.53 2.75 -13.37
C ILE A 77 0.37 2.10 -12.00
N HIS A 78 -0.16 2.87 -11.06
CA HIS A 78 -0.53 2.44 -9.72
C HIS A 78 -1.72 3.28 -9.22
N GLY A 79 -2.83 2.62 -8.90
CA GLY A 79 -4.09 3.30 -8.62
C GLY A 79 -4.41 4.32 -9.70
N PRO A 80 -4.72 5.58 -9.34
CA PRO A 80 -5.02 6.65 -10.30
C PRO A 80 -3.77 7.31 -10.92
N TYR A 81 -2.55 6.89 -10.58
CA TYR A 81 -1.33 7.62 -10.91
C TYR A 81 -0.42 6.90 -11.91
N TRP A 82 0.31 7.69 -12.71
CA TRP A 82 1.49 7.18 -13.42
C TRP A 82 2.58 6.76 -12.43
N LEU A 83 3.07 5.52 -12.55
CA LEU A 83 4.05 4.95 -11.63
C LEU A 83 5.35 5.75 -11.55
N TYR A 84 5.79 6.37 -12.65
CA TYR A 84 7.03 7.16 -12.69
C TYR A 84 7.01 8.37 -11.74
N ALA A 85 5.81 8.85 -11.34
CA ALA A 85 5.65 9.99 -10.46
C ALA A 85 5.70 9.61 -8.98
N ILE A 86 5.69 8.30 -8.67
CA ILE A 86 5.73 7.80 -7.30
C ILE A 86 7.16 7.41 -6.97
N THR A 87 7.77 8.20 -6.09
CA THR A 87 9.10 7.94 -5.54
C THR A 87 9.03 7.92 -4.02
N PRO A 88 10.01 7.34 -3.30
CA PRO A 88 9.99 7.36 -1.84
C PRO A 88 9.88 8.78 -1.23
N GLU A 89 10.37 9.80 -1.93
CA GLU A 89 10.37 11.21 -1.47
C GLU A 89 8.98 11.85 -1.44
N VAL A 90 8.01 11.35 -2.22
CA VAL A 90 6.65 11.91 -2.19
C VAL A 90 5.85 11.45 -0.97
N PHE A 91 6.28 10.34 -0.35
CA PHE A 91 5.67 9.85 0.88
C PHE A 91 6.05 10.72 2.07
N PHE A 92 5.07 11.09 2.89
CA PHE A 92 5.30 11.85 4.11
C PHE A 92 4.95 11.02 5.36
N PRO A 93 5.70 11.20 6.47
CA PRO A 93 5.40 10.49 7.71
C PRO A 93 4.06 10.96 8.29
N VAL A 94 3.28 10.01 8.78
CA VAL A 94 1.97 10.27 9.40
C VAL A 94 1.88 9.63 10.79
N SER A 95 1.17 10.29 11.70
CA SER A 95 0.91 9.72 13.03
C SER A 95 -0.16 8.61 12.94
N ALA A 96 -0.10 7.64 13.85
CA ALA A 96 -1.14 6.59 13.92
C ALA A 96 -2.54 7.19 14.12
N PHE A 97 -2.67 8.19 15.00
CA PHE A 97 -3.91 8.91 15.23
C PHE A 97 -4.46 9.59 13.97
N SER A 98 -3.61 10.27 13.21
CA SER A 98 -4.02 10.95 11.97
C SER A 98 -4.46 9.96 10.89
N ALA A 99 -3.70 8.87 10.68
CA ALA A 99 -4.05 7.84 9.71
C ALA A 99 -5.37 7.14 10.08
N GLU A 100 -5.52 6.74 11.34
CA GLU A 100 -6.76 6.11 11.84
C GLU A 100 -7.96 7.06 11.72
N THR A 101 -7.80 8.32 12.14
CA THR A 101 -8.87 9.33 12.04
C THR A 101 -9.30 9.54 10.60
N LEU A 102 -8.34 9.62 9.66
CA LEU A 102 -8.65 9.78 8.24
C LEU A 102 -9.46 8.60 7.72
N ILE A 103 -9.00 7.36 7.95
CA ILE A 103 -9.68 6.17 7.44
C ILE A 103 -11.05 5.98 8.09
N ARG A 104 -11.20 6.23 9.40
CA ARG A 104 -12.50 6.17 10.09
C ARG A 104 -13.49 7.19 9.52
N THR A 105 -13.03 8.42 9.31
CA THR A 105 -13.87 9.49 8.74
C THR A 105 -14.28 9.16 7.31
N TRP A 106 -13.32 8.71 6.50
CA TRP A 106 -13.57 8.30 5.13
C TRP A 106 -14.54 7.10 5.06
N ALA A 107 -14.38 6.11 5.93
CA ALA A 107 -15.15 4.87 5.87
C ALA A 107 -16.66 5.08 6.11
N GLU A 108 -17.03 6.17 6.76
CA GLU A 108 -18.42 6.56 7.00
C GLU A 108 -18.86 7.77 6.15
N TYR A 109 -18.01 8.24 5.24
CA TYR A 109 -18.24 9.47 4.48
C TYR A 109 -19.51 9.41 3.63
N ALA A 110 -19.67 8.33 2.84
CA ALA A 110 -20.78 8.19 1.91
C ALA A 110 -22.03 7.57 2.57
N ALA A 111 -21.84 6.64 3.50
CA ALA A 111 -22.92 5.99 4.25
C ALA A 111 -22.36 5.37 5.55
N PRO A 112 -23.21 5.05 6.54
CA PRO A 112 -22.78 4.31 7.72
C PRO A 112 -22.12 2.97 7.36
N LEU A 113 -20.96 2.70 7.97
CA LEU A 113 -20.25 1.44 7.80
C LEU A 113 -21.03 0.29 8.49
N PRO A 114 -21.36 -0.81 7.78
CA PRO A 114 -21.98 -1.97 8.40
C PRO A 114 -21.13 -2.53 9.55
N ALA A 115 -21.78 -3.01 10.61
CA ALA A 115 -21.11 -3.43 11.84
C ALA A 115 -20.07 -4.54 11.62
N ASP A 116 -20.37 -5.51 10.77
CA ASP A 116 -19.45 -6.59 10.43
C ASP A 116 -18.21 -6.08 9.68
N ARG A 117 -18.36 -5.09 8.79
CA ARG A 117 -17.23 -4.44 8.09
C ARG A 117 -16.40 -3.59 9.06
N ARG A 118 -17.04 -2.92 10.02
CA ARG A 118 -16.36 -2.22 11.11
C ARG A 118 -15.50 -3.17 11.92
N ASP A 119 -16.06 -4.31 12.36
CA ASP A 119 -15.33 -5.32 13.11
C ASP A 119 -14.14 -5.89 12.32
N GLU A 120 -14.25 -5.99 10.99
CA GLU A 120 -13.12 -6.35 10.13
C GLU A 120 -12.01 -5.29 10.10
N LEU A 121 -12.34 -3.99 10.03
CA LEU A 121 -11.33 -2.93 10.13
C LEU A 121 -10.65 -2.90 11.50
N GLU A 122 -11.41 -3.09 12.58
CA GLU A 122 -10.88 -3.21 13.95
C GLU A 122 -9.95 -4.40 14.13
N ARG A 123 -10.16 -5.48 13.37
CA ARG A 123 -9.31 -6.67 13.44
C ARG A 123 -8.08 -6.57 12.53
N GLU A 124 -8.25 -6.09 11.30
CA GLU A 124 -7.24 -6.26 10.25
C GLU A 124 -6.42 -5.00 9.97
N LEU A 125 -6.98 -3.81 10.18
CA LEU A 125 -6.34 -2.55 9.79
C LEU A 125 -5.83 -1.75 10.99
N TYR A 126 -6.72 -1.36 11.91
CA TYR A 126 -6.36 -0.41 12.97
C TYR A 126 -5.24 -0.91 13.89
N PRO A 127 -5.16 -2.20 14.26
CA PRO A 127 -4.01 -2.72 14.99
C PRO A 127 -2.69 -2.50 14.24
N ARG A 128 -2.67 -2.65 12.91
CA ARG A 128 -1.45 -2.41 12.10
C ARG A 128 -1.03 -0.96 12.09
N VAL A 129 -1.99 -0.05 12.00
CA VAL A 129 -1.74 1.40 12.06
C VAL A 129 -1.11 1.77 13.41
N LEU A 130 -1.66 1.22 14.51
CA LEU A 130 -1.17 1.47 15.86
C LEU A 130 0.19 0.84 16.15
N GLU A 131 0.40 -0.41 15.71
CA GLU A 131 1.59 -1.19 16.01
C GLU A 131 2.80 -0.80 15.17
N ALA A 132 2.58 -0.32 13.94
CA ALA A 132 3.65 0.08 13.03
C ALA A 132 4.65 1.01 13.72
N THR A 133 5.93 0.73 13.54
CA THR A 133 7.03 1.58 14.01
C THR A 133 7.13 2.87 13.19
N SER A 134 6.81 2.80 11.90
CA SER A 134 6.75 3.94 10.99
C SER A 134 5.56 3.81 10.03
N ARG A 135 5.01 4.94 9.61
CA ARG A 135 3.82 5.07 8.77
C ARG A 135 4.05 6.20 7.80
N TYR A 136 3.78 5.93 6.54
CA TYR A 136 3.91 6.89 5.47
C TYR A 136 2.59 6.98 4.72
N GLN A 137 2.25 8.17 4.25
CA GLN A 137 1.09 8.40 3.42
C GLN A 137 1.54 8.94 2.06
N LEU A 138 0.94 8.41 0.99
CA LEU A 138 1.04 9.01 -0.33
C LEU A 138 0.05 10.19 -0.39
N PRO A 139 0.48 11.42 -0.71
CA PRO A 139 -0.45 12.52 -0.92
C PRO A 139 -1.30 12.30 -2.17
N ASP A 140 -2.37 13.08 -2.31
CA ASP A 140 -3.10 13.13 -3.58
C ASP A 140 -2.20 13.73 -4.68
N LEU A 141 -1.88 12.93 -5.69
CA LEU A 141 -1.03 13.33 -6.81
C LEU A 141 -1.83 13.67 -8.09
N ARG A 142 -3.18 13.65 -8.05
CA ARG A 142 -4.00 13.76 -9.27
C ARG A 142 -3.69 15.01 -10.09
N GLY A 143 -3.42 16.12 -9.41
CA GLY A 143 -3.09 17.40 -10.06
C GLY A 143 -1.80 17.38 -10.91
N VAL A 144 -0.94 16.37 -10.76
CA VAL A 144 0.36 16.30 -11.45
C VAL A 144 0.68 14.95 -12.08
N ALA A 145 0.00 13.88 -11.68
CA ALA A 145 0.37 12.51 -12.03
C ALA A 145 -0.81 11.59 -12.37
N GLU A 146 -2.04 12.10 -12.47
CA GLU A 146 -3.17 11.29 -12.90
C GLU A 146 -2.95 10.73 -14.32
N HIS A 147 -3.18 9.43 -14.52
CA HIS A 147 -3.16 8.84 -15.87
C HIS A 147 -4.51 8.97 -16.57
N ASP A 148 -4.56 8.60 -17.86
CA ASP A 148 -5.69 8.89 -18.77
C ASP A 148 -7.07 8.41 -18.29
N TRP A 149 -7.11 7.45 -17.36
CA TRP A 149 -8.33 6.88 -16.78
C TRP A 149 -8.27 6.82 -15.25
N GLY A 150 -7.37 7.56 -14.60
CA GLY A 150 -7.18 7.55 -13.15
C GLY A 150 -8.39 8.03 -12.35
N SER A 151 -9.31 8.75 -13.00
CA SER A 151 -10.60 9.12 -12.41
C SER A 151 -11.56 7.94 -12.22
N SER A 152 -11.21 6.75 -12.71
CA SER A 152 -12.03 5.52 -12.56
C SER A 152 -11.86 4.85 -11.20
N VAL A 153 -10.88 5.27 -10.39
CA VAL A 153 -10.65 4.74 -9.04
C VAL A 153 -10.57 5.92 -8.09
N GLY A 154 -11.37 5.92 -7.03
CA GLY A 154 -11.27 6.87 -5.93
C GLY A 154 -11.67 8.30 -6.29
N SER A 155 -12.54 8.49 -7.28
CA SER A 155 -13.00 9.82 -7.70
C SER A 155 -14.19 10.34 -6.89
N VAL A 156 -14.94 9.45 -6.22
CA VAL A 156 -16.11 9.86 -5.43
C VAL A 156 -15.71 10.18 -4.00
N THR A 157 -14.98 9.28 -3.35
CA THR A 157 -14.63 9.41 -1.92
C THR A 157 -13.13 9.52 -1.64
N GLY A 158 -12.30 9.25 -2.64
CA GLY A 158 -10.86 9.50 -2.62
C GLY A 158 -10.03 8.25 -2.84
N PHE A 159 -8.72 8.45 -3.01
CA PHE A 159 -7.71 7.39 -3.03
C PHE A 159 -6.71 7.67 -1.92
N PHE A 160 -6.73 6.83 -0.87
CA PHE A 160 -5.85 6.97 0.28
C PHE A 160 -4.89 5.78 0.35
N GLU A 161 -3.61 6.08 0.41
CA GLU A 161 -2.59 5.04 0.52
C GLU A 161 -1.67 5.28 1.71
N PHE A 162 -1.43 4.19 2.44
CA PHE A 162 -0.51 4.15 3.56
C PHE A 162 0.46 2.98 3.43
N VAL A 163 1.70 3.24 3.81
CA VAL A 163 2.72 2.21 3.99
C VAL A 163 3.01 2.10 5.48
N LEU A 164 2.68 0.95 6.06
CA LEU A 164 2.84 0.64 7.48
C LEU A 164 4.02 -0.30 7.65
N ILE A 165 5.07 0.17 8.33
CA ILE A 165 6.30 -0.58 8.56
C ILE A 165 6.34 -0.93 10.04
N ASP A 166 6.34 -2.22 10.36
CA ASP A 166 6.60 -2.74 11.70
C ASP A 166 7.93 -3.48 11.74
N ARG A 167 8.96 -2.78 12.25
CA ARG A 167 10.31 -3.33 12.44
C ARG A 167 10.39 -4.38 13.53
N ARG A 168 9.46 -4.40 14.50
CA ARG A 168 9.49 -5.35 15.61
C ARG A 168 9.08 -6.75 15.17
N THR A 169 8.19 -6.84 14.18
CA THR A 169 7.69 -8.10 13.64
C THR A 169 8.14 -8.37 12.20
N GLU A 170 9.00 -7.50 11.65
CA GLU A 170 9.52 -7.57 10.28
C GLU A 170 8.39 -7.63 9.24
N ARG A 171 7.36 -6.78 9.40
CA ARG A 171 6.17 -6.75 8.54
C ARG A 171 5.96 -5.40 7.90
N LEU A 172 5.56 -5.45 6.63
CA LEU A 172 5.11 -4.31 5.84
C LEU A 172 3.66 -4.53 5.43
N ALA A 173 2.83 -3.50 5.54
CA ALA A 173 1.51 -3.47 4.94
C ALA A 173 1.37 -2.25 4.03
N LEU A 174 1.02 -2.50 2.77
CA LEU A 174 0.51 -1.48 1.85
C LEU A 174 -1.01 -1.47 1.98
N VAL A 175 -1.55 -0.36 2.48
CA VAL A 175 -2.97 -0.15 2.65
C VAL A 175 -3.45 0.83 1.59
N VAL A 176 -4.45 0.44 0.81
CA VAL A 176 -5.19 1.33 -0.09
C VAL A 176 -6.64 1.33 0.35
N ALA A 177 -7.21 2.51 0.55
CA ALA A 177 -8.61 2.73 0.83
C ALA A 177 -9.19 3.63 -0.26
N SER A 178 -10.18 3.12 -0.99
CA SER A 178 -10.74 3.82 -2.14
C SER A 178 -12.14 3.34 -2.49
N ASP A 179 -12.67 3.86 -3.60
CA ASP A 179 -13.96 3.52 -4.19
C ASP A 179 -13.80 3.23 -5.69
N ASP A 180 -14.70 2.41 -6.22
CA ASP A 180 -14.84 2.14 -7.67
C ASP A 180 -15.93 3.00 -8.32
#